data_AF-A0AAD9X2K4-F1
#
_entry.id   AF-A0AAD9X2K4-F1
#
_cell.length_a   1.000
_cell.length_b   1.000
_cell.length_c   1.000
_cell.angle_alpha   90.00
_cell.angle_beta   90.00
_cell.angle_gamma   90.00
#
_symmetry.space_group_name_H-M   'P 1'
#
loop_
_entity.id
_entity.type
_entity.pdbx_description
1 polymer ?
#
loop_
_entity_poly.entity_id
_entity_poly.type
_entity_poly.pdbx_seq_one_letter_code
_entity_poly.pdbx_strand_id
1 'polypeptide(L)'
;MYMNNNIDFYSKMGTGLTVKSFLVILVMTSICKITMVAGWIWDDKNTIVIQNGFHSDAYSLYVHCLSSDDDIGEHWLGVGQTIAWSFHVTVTDSTLFHCYAQWDKMKKYFNAIEWEGQTGKCCADKGRVTWVLQEDGLHAIVDDDFRNVHNQEIAKLNWD
;
A
#
# COMPACT_ATOMS: atom_id res chain seq x y z
N MET A 1 -11.31 43.18 47.94
CA MET A 1 -10.94 42.36 49.11
C MET A 1 -11.07 40.91 48.70
N TYR A 2 -9.99 40.12 48.87
CA TYR A 2 -9.86 38.72 48.48
C TYR A 2 -10.60 37.76 49.43
N MET A 3 -10.74 36.49 48.96
CA MET A 3 -11.21 35.23 49.58
C MET A 3 -12.69 34.90 49.31
N ASN A 4 -13.05 34.02 48.35
CA ASN A 4 -12.85 32.56 48.21
C ASN A 4 -13.57 31.74 49.28
N ASN A 5 -14.50 30.86 48.88
CA ASN A 5 -14.58 29.49 49.38
C ASN A 5 -15.48 28.61 48.50
N ASN A 6 -14.78 27.74 47.78
CA ASN A 6 -15.17 26.84 46.71
C ASN A 6 -15.73 25.51 47.27
N ILE A 7 -16.67 25.54 48.22
CA ILE A 7 -17.06 24.34 49.00
C ILE A 7 -18.47 23.81 48.63
N ASP A 8 -19.30 24.59 47.94
CA ASP A 8 -20.69 24.17 47.66
C ASP A 8 -20.87 23.29 46.42
N PHE A 9 -19.83 23.09 45.61
CA PHE A 9 -19.96 22.25 44.41
C PHE A 9 -19.79 20.75 44.71
N TYR A 10 -19.01 20.39 45.74
CA TYR A 10 -18.76 18.99 46.10
C TYR A 10 -19.89 18.33 46.91
N SER A 11 -20.80 19.10 47.52
CA SER A 11 -21.90 18.54 48.33
C SER A 11 -23.11 18.04 47.52
N LYS A 12 -23.15 18.30 46.20
CA LYS A 12 -24.24 17.88 45.30
C LYS A 12 -23.91 16.68 44.39
N MET A 13 -22.70 16.11 44.48
CA MET A 13 -22.42 14.81 43.84
C MET A 13 -22.99 13.69 44.71
N GLY A 14 -24.31 13.60 44.74
CA GLY A 14 -25.04 12.50 45.33
C GLY A 14 -24.59 11.17 44.72
N THR A 15 -24.28 10.24 45.61
CA THR A 15 -23.98 8.83 45.36
C THR A 15 -25.14 8.16 44.62
N GLY A 16 -25.09 8.15 43.29
CA GLY A 16 -26.20 7.68 42.46
C GLY A 16 -25.81 6.98 41.17
N LEU A 17 -24.60 6.41 41.06
CA LEU A 17 -24.38 5.38 40.04
C LEU A 17 -25.04 4.08 40.54
N THR A 18 -26.24 3.80 40.06
CA THR A 18 -26.88 2.51 40.33
C THR A 18 -26.08 1.38 39.66
N VAL A 19 -26.10 0.18 40.25
CA VAL A 19 -25.39 -1.02 39.73
C VAL A 19 -25.74 -1.31 38.25
N LYS A 20 -26.94 -0.90 37.80
CA LYS A 20 -27.35 -0.96 36.39
C LYS A 20 -26.48 -0.08 35.47
N SER A 21 -26.08 1.12 35.92
CA SER A 21 -25.16 1.98 35.17
C SER A 21 -23.76 1.36 35.06
N PHE A 22 -23.27 0.68 36.11
CA PHE A 22 -21.98 -0.02 36.04
C PHE A 22 -22.00 -1.21 35.07
N LEU A 23 -23.10 -1.99 35.05
CA LEU A 23 -23.29 -3.08 34.09
C LEU A 23 -23.35 -2.56 32.65
N VAL A 24 -24.05 -1.45 32.41
CA VAL A 24 -24.11 -0.82 31.08
C VAL A 24 -22.72 -0.30 30.65
N ILE A 25 -21.96 0.32 31.56
CA ILE A 25 -20.59 0.81 31.25
C ILE A 25 -19.62 -0.34 30.97
N LEU A 26 -19.71 -1.46 31.70
CA LEU A 26 -18.90 -2.66 31.47
C LEU A 26 -19.24 -3.32 30.12
N VAL A 27 -20.52 -3.40 29.76
CA VAL A 27 -20.96 -3.92 28.47
C VAL A 27 -20.53 -2.99 27.32
N MET A 28 -20.66 -1.67 27.48
CA MET A 28 -20.23 -0.70 26.45
C MET A 28 -18.72 -0.68 26.23
N THR A 29 -17.92 -0.80 27.29
CA THR A 29 -16.45 -0.90 27.16
C THR A 29 -16.01 -2.25 26.57
N SER A 30 -16.73 -3.33 26.87
CA SER A 30 -16.46 -4.65 26.29
C SER A 30 -16.86 -4.73 24.81
N ILE A 31 -17.94 -4.08 24.40
CA ILE A 31 -18.36 -3.98 22.98
C ILE A 31 -17.45 -3.00 22.21
N CYS A 32 -17.02 -1.90 22.84
CA CYS A 32 -16.18 -0.88 22.21
C CYS A 32 -14.78 -1.42 21.82
N LYS A 33 -14.24 -2.36 22.60
CA LYS A 33 -13.01 -3.07 22.21
C LYS A 33 -13.19 -3.87 20.93
N ILE A 34 -14.34 -4.52 20.73
CA ILE A 34 -14.64 -5.35 19.55
C ILE A 34 -14.84 -4.48 18.30
N THR A 35 -15.47 -3.30 18.45
CA THR A 35 -15.63 -2.35 17.33
C THR A 35 -14.33 -1.65 16.93
N MET A 36 -13.39 -1.46 17.85
CA MET A 36 -12.09 -0.87 17.50
C MET A 36 -11.29 -1.82 16.62
N VAL A 37 -11.17 -3.11 16.94
CA VAL A 37 -10.31 -4.02 16.14
C VAL A 37 -10.82 -4.23 14.71
N ALA A 38 -12.14 -4.18 14.48
CA ALA A 38 -12.73 -4.36 13.15
C ALA A 38 -12.57 -3.14 12.23
N GLY A 39 -12.24 -1.96 12.78
CA GLY A 39 -12.15 -0.70 12.03
C GLY A 39 -10.74 -0.18 11.75
N TRP A 40 -9.68 -0.91 12.14
CA TRP A 40 -8.27 -0.52 11.89
C TRP A 40 -7.50 -1.46 10.94
N ILE A 41 -8.15 -2.49 10.37
CA ILE A 41 -7.56 -3.24 9.26
C ILE A 41 -8.01 -2.54 7.98
N TRP A 42 -7.26 -1.52 7.58
CA TRP A 42 -7.31 -1.03 6.21
C TRP A 42 -6.86 -2.22 5.33
N ASP A 43 -7.82 -2.92 4.72
CA ASP A 43 -7.56 -4.01 3.76
C ASP A 43 -7.11 -3.43 2.40
N ASP A 44 -6.32 -2.36 2.44
CA ASP A 44 -5.87 -1.66 1.26
C ASP A 44 -4.78 -2.50 0.59
N LYS A 45 -5.20 -3.25 -0.43
CA LYS A 45 -4.31 -4.07 -1.24
C LYS A 45 -3.48 -3.18 -2.15
N ASN A 46 -2.17 -3.34 -2.07
CA ASN A 46 -1.26 -2.78 -3.05
C ASN A 46 -1.14 -3.74 -4.22
N THR A 47 -1.32 -3.24 -5.43
CA THR A 47 -1.31 -4.01 -6.66
C THR A 47 -0.19 -3.53 -7.55
N ILE A 48 0.69 -4.45 -7.93
CA ILE A 48 1.74 -4.21 -8.91
C ILE A 48 1.33 -4.87 -10.22
N VAL A 49 1.49 -4.14 -11.31
CA VAL A 49 1.30 -4.64 -12.67
C VAL A 49 2.61 -4.44 -13.41
N ILE A 50 3.07 -5.45 -14.14
CA ILE A 50 4.16 -5.31 -15.11
C ILE A 50 3.57 -5.55 -16.49
N GLN A 51 3.78 -4.61 -17.39
CA GLN A 51 3.26 -4.61 -18.75
C GLN A 51 4.39 -4.59 -19.76
N ASN A 52 4.29 -5.46 -20.78
CA ASN A 52 5.10 -5.34 -21.98
C ASN A 52 4.52 -4.23 -22.88
N GLY A 53 5.23 -3.09 -22.92
CA GLY A 53 4.92 -1.93 -23.75
C GLY A 53 5.76 -1.83 -25.03
N PHE A 54 6.58 -2.83 -25.36
CA PHE A 54 7.35 -2.85 -26.60
C PHE A 54 6.43 -2.88 -27.82
N HIS A 55 6.81 -2.17 -28.89
CA HIS A 55 6.06 -2.17 -30.15
C HIS A 55 6.36 -3.42 -30.99
N SER A 56 7.55 -3.98 -30.82
CA SER A 56 8.03 -5.14 -31.56
C SER A 56 7.75 -6.43 -30.81
N ASP A 57 7.22 -7.42 -31.53
CA ASP A 57 6.98 -8.79 -31.05
C ASP A 57 8.14 -9.76 -31.38
N ALA A 58 9.26 -9.24 -31.88
CA ALA A 58 10.44 -10.04 -32.22
C ALA A 58 11.00 -10.83 -31.02
N TYR A 59 10.81 -10.32 -29.81
CA TYR A 59 11.20 -10.95 -28.56
C TYR A 59 10.07 -10.85 -27.53
N SER A 60 9.93 -11.88 -26.71
CA SER A 60 9.07 -11.85 -25.53
C SER A 60 9.82 -11.18 -24.37
N LEU A 61 9.12 -10.34 -23.61
CA LEU A 61 9.65 -9.75 -22.40
C LEU A 61 9.67 -10.81 -21.30
N TYR A 62 10.87 -11.20 -20.87
CA TYR A 62 11.07 -12.06 -19.71
C TYR A 62 11.02 -11.22 -18.43
N VAL A 63 10.29 -11.69 -17.42
CA VAL A 63 10.19 -11.05 -16.10
C VAL A 63 10.24 -12.13 -15.02
N HIS A 64 11.10 -11.94 -14.02
CA HIS A 64 11.07 -12.71 -12.78
C HIS A 64 11.04 -11.76 -11.60
N CYS A 65 9.99 -11.87 -10.78
CA CYS A 65 9.83 -11.05 -9.58
C CYS A 65 9.70 -11.93 -8.33
N LEU A 66 10.31 -11.48 -7.24
CA LEU A 66 10.25 -12.14 -5.95
C LEU A 66 10.35 -11.13 -4.80
N SER A 67 9.73 -11.45 -3.68
CA SER A 67 9.97 -10.82 -2.38
C SER A 67 10.67 -11.81 -1.45
N SER A 68 10.92 -11.40 -0.19
CA SER A 68 11.45 -12.29 0.84
C SER A 68 10.55 -13.51 1.08
N ASP A 69 9.23 -13.34 0.97
CA ASP A 69 8.24 -14.33 1.40
C ASP A 69 7.45 -14.92 0.23
N ASP A 70 7.38 -14.22 -0.92
CA ASP A 70 6.56 -14.59 -2.08
C ASP A 70 7.39 -14.58 -3.37
N ASP A 71 7.49 -15.73 -4.04
CA ASP A 71 7.98 -15.79 -5.41
C ASP A 71 6.82 -15.62 -6.39
N ILE A 72 6.81 -14.52 -7.14
CA ILE A 72 5.82 -14.29 -8.22
C ILE A 72 6.14 -15.22 -9.41
N GLY A 73 7.38 -15.68 -9.51
CA GLY A 73 7.85 -16.62 -10.51
C GLY A 73 8.28 -15.96 -11.81
N GLU A 74 8.62 -16.83 -12.76
CA GLU A 74 9.11 -16.48 -14.09
C GLU A 74 7.94 -16.35 -15.08
N HIS A 75 7.92 -15.27 -15.86
CA HIS A 75 6.89 -14.96 -16.83
C HIS A 75 7.48 -14.51 -18.16
N TRP A 76 6.83 -14.91 -19.26
CA TRP A 76 7.15 -14.46 -20.61
C TRP A 76 5.95 -13.72 -21.18
N LEU A 77 6.13 -12.43 -21.47
CA LEU A 77 5.07 -11.54 -21.92
C LEU A 77 5.27 -11.16 -23.37
N GLY A 78 4.29 -11.48 -24.21
CA GLY A 78 4.14 -10.90 -25.54
C GLY A 78 3.72 -9.42 -25.45
N VAL A 79 3.76 -8.73 -26.58
CA VAL A 79 3.39 -7.31 -26.68
C VAL A 79 1.99 -7.07 -26.10
N GLY A 80 1.87 -6.08 -25.21
CA GLY A 80 0.62 -5.71 -24.55
C GLY A 80 0.16 -6.63 -23.41
N GLN A 81 0.84 -7.76 -23.19
CA GLN A 81 0.51 -8.65 -22.06
C GLN A 81 1.02 -8.10 -20.73
N THR A 82 0.35 -8.51 -19.66
CA THR A 82 0.65 -8.08 -18.29
C THR A 82 0.70 -9.25 -17.32
N ILE A 83 1.49 -9.09 -16.26
CA ILE A 83 1.33 -9.83 -15.00
C ILE A 83 0.92 -8.86 -13.91
N ALA A 84 0.10 -9.33 -12.97
CA ALA A 84 -0.32 -8.52 -11.84
C ALA A 84 -0.47 -9.38 -10.59
N TRP A 85 -0.09 -8.81 -9.45
CA TRP A 85 -0.31 -9.40 -8.15
C TRP A 85 -0.67 -8.33 -7.13
N SER A 86 -1.40 -8.74 -6.10
CA SER A 86 -1.82 -7.85 -5.02
C SER A 86 -1.39 -8.43 -3.68
N PHE A 87 -0.95 -7.56 -2.78
CA PHE A 87 -0.50 -7.92 -1.45
C PHE A 87 -0.91 -6.86 -0.43
N HIS A 88 -0.86 -7.22 0.85
CA HIS A 88 -1.13 -6.28 1.94
C HIS A 88 0.18 -5.74 2.49
N VAL A 89 0.26 -4.41 2.64
CA VAL A 89 1.39 -3.78 3.33
C VAL A 89 1.09 -3.85 4.83
N THR A 90 1.71 -4.79 5.52
CA THR A 90 1.65 -4.82 6.99
C THR A 90 2.62 -3.78 7.55
N VAL A 91 2.17 -2.95 8.49
CA VAL A 91 2.92 -1.80 9.06
C VAL A 91 4.29 -2.20 9.66
N THR A 92 4.51 -3.48 9.95
CA THR A 92 5.77 -4.03 10.47
C THR A 92 6.70 -4.63 9.41
N ASP A 93 6.22 -4.95 8.21
CA ASP A 93 7.04 -5.53 7.13
C ASP A 93 7.12 -4.57 5.95
N SER A 94 8.33 -4.08 5.67
CA SER A 94 8.65 -3.41 4.42
C SER A 94 8.68 -4.46 3.31
N THR A 95 7.52 -4.87 2.79
CA THR A 95 7.46 -5.80 1.66
C THR A 95 8.18 -5.17 0.46
N LEU A 96 9.24 -5.83 -0.01
CA LEU A 96 10.01 -5.43 -1.19
C LEU A 96 9.79 -6.47 -2.28
N PHE A 97 9.51 -6.05 -3.51
CA PHE A 97 9.50 -6.93 -4.67
C PHE A 97 10.66 -6.56 -5.60
N HIS A 98 11.65 -7.45 -5.67
CA HIS A 98 12.78 -7.36 -6.56
C HIS A 98 12.45 -8.05 -7.87
N CYS A 99 12.68 -7.36 -8.98
CA CYS A 99 12.38 -7.87 -10.31
C CYS A 99 13.61 -7.82 -11.20
N TYR A 100 13.74 -8.85 -12.04
CA TYR A 100 14.62 -8.86 -13.19
C TYR A 100 13.76 -8.87 -14.46
N ALA A 101 14.07 -7.99 -15.39
CA ALA A 101 13.45 -7.93 -16.69
C ALA A 101 14.49 -8.05 -17.80
N GLN A 102 14.13 -8.74 -18.88
CA GLN A 102 14.96 -8.86 -20.07
C GLN A 102 14.12 -8.87 -21.35
N TRP A 103 14.52 -8.02 -22.31
CA TRP A 103 14.03 -8.04 -23.68
C TRP A 103 15.24 -8.01 -24.62
N ASP A 104 15.46 -9.09 -25.36
CA ASP A 104 16.69 -9.33 -26.13
C ASP A 104 17.96 -9.12 -25.28
N LYS A 105 18.72 -8.04 -25.57
CA LYS A 105 19.94 -7.64 -24.87
C LYS A 105 19.71 -6.61 -23.77
N MET A 106 18.54 -5.97 -23.77
CA MET A 106 18.17 -5.01 -22.73
C MET A 106 17.78 -5.77 -21.48
N LYS A 107 18.39 -5.41 -20.36
CA LYS A 107 18.17 -6.05 -19.07
C LYS A 107 18.10 -5.01 -17.98
N LYS A 108 17.34 -5.30 -16.92
CA LYS A 108 17.27 -4.44 -15.75
C LYS A 108 16.94 -5.22 -14.50
N TYR A 109 17.70 -4.99 -13.44
CA TYR A 109 17.26 -5.28 -12.07
C TYR A 109 16.63 -4.02 -11.48
N PHE A 110 15.42 -4.14 -10.95
CA PHE A 110 14.70 -3.02 -10.34
C PHE A 110 13.79 -3.49 -9.20
N ASN A 111 13.44 -2.58 -8.32
CA ASN A 111 12.44 -2.82 -7.29
C ASN A 111 11.09 -2.34 -7.81
N ALA A 112 10.13 -3.26 -7.97
CA ALA A 112 8.79 -2.89 -8.42
C ALA A 112 8.01 -2.16 -7.31
N ILE A 113 8.40 -2.39 -6.05
CA ILE A 113 8.00 -1.60 -4.89
C ILE A 113 9.15 -1.52 -3.90
N GLU A 114 9.36 -0.34 -3.31
CA GLU A 114 10.34 -0.13 -2.25
C GLU A 114 9.93 1.06 -1.37
N TRP A 115 10.29 1.00 -0.09
CA TRP A 115 10.08 2.11 0.83
C TRP A 115 11.19 3.17 0.71
N GLU A 116 12.40 2.74 0.39
CA GLU A 116 13.57 3.58 0.12
C GLU A 116 14.43 2.89 -0.94
N GLY A 117 14.99 3.62 -1.92
CA GLY A 117 15.90 3.03 -2.91
C GLY A 117 15.95 3.73 -4.27
N GLN A 118 16.07 2.94 -5.34
CA GLN A 118 16.34 3.36 -6.74
C GLN A 118 15.32 4.37 -7.31
N THR A 119 14.10 4.34 -6.80
CA THR A 119 12.92 5.12 -7.18
C THR A 119 12.35 5.94 -6.01
N GLY A 120 13.00 5.90 -4.83
CA GLY A 120 12.57 6.59 -3.61
C GLY A 120 11.45 5.84 -2.86
N LYS A 121 10.52 6.57 -2.22
CA LYS A 121 9.31 6.00 -1.60
C LYS A 121 8.27 5.56 -2.64
N CYS A 122 8.68 5.16 -3.84
CA CYS A 122 7.72 4.86 -4.88
C CYS A 122 6.82 3.72 -4.45
N CYS A 123 5.56 3.87 -4.83
CA CYS A 123 4.65 2.78 -5.09
C CYS A 123 4.02 2.15 -3.83
N ALA A 124 4.69 2.20 -2.67
CA ALA A 124 4.23 1.59 -1.41
C ALA A 124 2.94 2.18 -0.82
N ASP A 125 2.56 3.39 -1.24
CA ASP A 125 1.39 4.14 -0.75
C ASP A 125 0.36 4.44 -1.86
N LYS A 126 0.50 3.83 -3.04
CA LYS A 126 -0.28 4.20 -4.24
C LYS A 126 -1.47 3.28 -4.53
N GLY A 127 -1.57 2.14 -3.86
CA GLY A 127 -2.67 1.17 -4.05
C GLY A 127 -2.57 0.38 -5.36
N ARG A 128 -2.34 1.03 -6.51
CA ARG A 128 -2.07 0.37 -7.79
C ARG A 128 -0.98 1.09 -8.57
N VAL A 129 0.06 0.36 -8.95
CA VAL A 129 1.13 0.86 -9.81
C VAL A 129 1.31 -0.07 -11.00
N THR A 130 1.42 0.52 -12.19
CA THR A 130 1.77 -0.21 -13.40
C THR A 130 3.16 0.18 -13.86
N TRP A 131 4.04 -0.82 -13.99
CA TRP A 131 5.34 -0.71 -14.62
C TRP A 131 5.21 -1.07 -16.11
N VAL A 132 5.35 -0.08 -16.98
CA VAL A 132 5.37 -0.27 -18.44
C VAL A 132 6.83 -0.38 -18.89
N LEU A 133 7.21 -1.55 -19.40
CA LEU A 133 8.55 -1.87 -19.90
C LEU A 133 8.55 -1.72 -21.42
N GLN A 134 9.32 -0.77 -21.93
CA GLN A 134 9.33 -0.38 -23.34
C GLN A 134 10.73 0.06 -23.80
N GLU A 135 10.88 0.49 -25.06
CA GLU A 135 12.19 0.73 -25.69
C GLU A 135 13.06 1.77 -24.97
N ASP A 136 12.47 2.82 -24.40
CA ASP A 136 13.18 3.91 -23.75
C ASP A 136 13.32 3.77 -22.23
N GLY A 137 12.83 2.66 -21.65
CA GLY A 137 13.01 2.34 -20.25
C GLY A 137 11.81 1.67 -19.58
N LEU A 138 11.81 1.76 -18.26
CA LEU A 138 10.80 1.24 -17.35
C LEU A 138 10.07 2.42 -16.71
N HIS A 139 8.77 2.50 -16.89
CA HIS A 139 7.94 3.62 -16.45
C HIS A 139 6.94 3.16 -15.41
N ALA A 140 7.00 3.71 -14.20
CA ALA A 140 5.99 3.47 -13.17
C ALA A 140 4.89 4.54 -13.29
N ILE A 141 3.66 4.10 -13.53
CA ILE A 141 2.49 4.96 -13.64
C ILE A 141 1.43 4.61 -12.58
N VAL A 142 0.73 5.63 -12.10
CA VAL A 142 -0.45 5.49 -11.24
C VAL A 142 -1.68 6.07 -11.94
N ASP A 143 -2.82 5.40 -11.73
CA ASP A 143 -4.12 5.90 -12.15
C ASP A 143 -4.64 6.82 -11.03
N ASP A 144 -4.86 8.11 -11.32
CA ASP A 144 -5.38 9.05 -10.34
C ASP A 144 -6.91 8.95 -10.27
N ASP A 145 -7.44 8.30 -9.23
CA ASP A 145 -8.86 7.91 -9.13
C ASP A 145 -9.83 9.10 -8.92
N PHE A 146 -9.33 10.33 -8.68
CA PHE A 146 -10.23 11.40 -8.18
C PHE A 146 -10.22 12.77 -8.85
N ARG A 147 -9.52 13.02 -9.97
CA ARG A 147 -9.77 14.19 -10.87
C ARG A 147 -8.72 14.26 -11.98
N ASN A 148 -9.15 13.91 -13.20
CA ASN A 148 -8.46 14.06 -14.50
C ASN A 148 -7.61 12.86 -14.96
N VAL A 149 -7.98 12.38 -16.15
CA VAL A 149 -7.52 11.16 -16.83
C VAL A 149 -6.12 11.35 -17.41
N HIS A 150 -5.12 11.43 -16.55
CA HIS A 150 -3.72 11.36 -16.97
C HIS A 150 -2.99 10.39 -16.07
N ASN A 151 -2.62 9.23 -16.64
CA ASN A 151 -1.69 8.31 -15.99
C ASN A 151 -0.45 9.13 -15.61
N GLN A 152 -0.22 9.28 -14.30
CA GLN A 152 0.90 10.06 -13.83
C GLN A 152 2.12 9.16 -13.76
N GLU A 153 3.16 9.48 -14.52
CA GLU A 153 4.48 8.86 -14.35
C GLU A 153 5.09 9.33 -13.04
N ILE A 154 5.40 8.38 -12.16
CA ILE A 154 5.96 8.63 -10.82
C ILE A 154 7.42 8.18 -10.71
N ALA A 155 7.87 7.30 -11.61
CA ALA A 155 9.28 6.93 -11.72
C ALA A 155 9.62 6.49 -13.14
N LYS A 156 10.87 6.73 -13.54
CA LYS A 156 11.46 6.22 -14.77
C LYS A 156 12.84 5.65 -14.50
N LEU A 157 13.09 4.43 -14.98
CA LEU A 157 14.40 3.79 -14.95
C LEU A 157 14.86 3.49 -16.37
N ASN A 158 16.15 3.65 -16.63
CA ASN A 158 16.74 3.22 -17.89
C ASN A 158 17.13 1.74 -17.81
N TRP A 159 17.11 1.06 -18.96
CA TRP A 159 17.78 -0.22 -19.13
C TRP A 159 19.28 -0.11 -18.78
N ASP A 160 19.90 -1.22 -18.36
CA ASP A 160 21.34 -1.29 -18.06
C ASP A 160 22.22 -1.39 -19.31
#